data_AF-A0A645I3W5-F1
#
_entry.id   AF-A0A645I3W5-F1
#
_cell.length_a   1.000
_cell.length_b   1.000
_cell.length_c   1.000
_cell.angle_alpha   90.00
_cell.angle_beta   90.00
_cell.angle_gamma   90.00
#
_symmetry.space_group_name_H-M   'P 1'
#
loop_
_entity.id
_entity.type
_entity.pdbx_description
1 polymer ?
#
loop_
_entity_poly.entity_id
_entity_poly.type
_entity_poly.pdbx_seq_one_letter_code
_entity_poly.pdbx_strand_id
1 'polypeptide(L)'
;MNVVLPWLWARASEGRQNSLGPILEKMYLSCPAAQDNAVLRLARQRLLGTTRIAWLKTAATQQGLMQIVRDFCEHSNSLCEGCKMPEMLGDLSSANQGVRPD
;
A
#
# COMPACT_ATOMS: atom_id res chain seq x y z
N MET A 1 -6.45 -10.41 -8.68
CA MET A 1 -6.27 -10.02 -7.27
C MET A 1 -5.43 -11.10 -6.60
N ASN A 2 -4.24 -10.79 -6.07
CA ASN A 2 -3.34 -11.79 -5.47
C ASN A 2 -3.55 -11.86 -3.93
N VAL A 3 -4.67 -12.44 -3.50
CA VAL A 3 -4.95 -12.67 -2.06
C VAL A 3 -4.29 -13.93 -1.51
N VAL A 4 -3.87 -14.83 -2.40
CA VAL A 4 -3.34 -16.15 -2.03
C VAL A 4 -2.05 -16.04 -1.21
N LEU A 5 -1.12 -15.18 -1.62
CA LEU A 5 0.18 -15.06 -0.92
C LEU A 5 0.04 -14.40 0.46
N PRO A 6 -0.70 -13.27 0.63
CA PRO A 6 -0.98 -12.74 1.95
C PRO A 6 -1.73 -13.72 2.85
N TRP A 7 -2.74 -14.43 2.33
CA TRP A 7 -3.47 -15.45 3.09
C TRP A 7 -2.56 -16.61 3.53
N LEU A 8 -1.72 -17.12 2.62
CA LEU A 8 -0.80 -18.21 2.91
C LEU A 8 0.27 -17.78 3.92
N TRP A 9 0.73 -16.52 3.85
CA TRP A 9 1.65 -15.95 4.84
C TRP A 9 1.00 -15.91 6.23
N ALA A 10 -0.24 -15.43 6.33
CA ALA A 10 -1.00 -15.42 7.59
C ALA A 10 -1.23 -16.84 8.12
N ARG A 11 -1.45 -17.81 7.23
CA ARG A 11 -1.62 -19.21 7.65
C ARG A 11 -0.31 -19.84 8.13
N ALA A 12 0.81 -19.51 7.50
CA ALA A 12 2.14 -20.01 7.88
C ALA A 12 2.59 -19.46 9.24
N SER A 13 2.21 -18.22 9.58
CA SER A 13 2.51 -17.63 10.88
C SER A 13 1.74 -18.30 12.02
N GLU A 14 0.46 -18.65 11.82
CA GLU A 14 -0.32 -19.44 12.77
C GLU A 14 0.24 -20.86 12.97
N GLY A 15 0.72 -21.50 11.89
CA GLY A 15 1.28 -22.85 11.91
C GLY A 15 2.69 -22.95 12.53
N ARG A 16 3.26 -21.85 13.03
CA ARG A 16 4.66 -21.74 13.52
C ARG A 16 5.70 -22.20 12.51
N GLN A 17 5.41 -22.04 11.22
CA GLN A 17 6.34 -22.43 10.17
C GLN A 17 7.25 -21.26 9.80
N ASN A 18 8.17 -20.97 10.72
CA ASN A 18 8.98 -19.75 10.73
C ASN A 18 9.85 -19.55 9.47
N SER A 19 10.16 -20.62 8.73
CA SER A 19 10.95 -20.54 7.49
C SER A 19 10.14 -20.12 6.26
N LEU A 20 8.81 -20.28 6.26
CA LEU A 20 7.98 -19.99 5.09
C LEU A 20 7.63 -18.51 4.96
N GLY A 21 7.49 -17.79 6.07
CA GLY A 21 7.14 -16.36 6.09
C GLY A 21 8.04 -15.52 5.17
N PRO A 22 9.37 -15.54 5.34
CA PRO A 22 10.29 -14.75 4.51
C PRO A 22 10.24 -15.10 3.01
N ILE A 23 10.00 -16.38 2.68
CA ILE A 23 9.90 -16.85 1.29
C ILE A 23 8.64 -16.28 0.63
N LEU A 24 7.50 -16.38 1.33
CA LEU A 24 6.22 -15.89 0.85
C LEU A 24 6.21 -14.38 0.71
N GLU A 25 6.80 -13.66 1.66
CA GLU A 25 6.96 -12.21 1.62
C GLU A 25 7.82 -11.78 0.42
N LYS A 26 8.99 -12.38 0.25
CA LYS A 26 9.86 -12.11 -0.90
C LYS A 26 9.14 -12.34 -2.22
N MET A 27 8.39 -13.44 -2.33
CA MET A 27 7.60 -13.76 -3.52
C MET A 27 6.51 -12.72 -3.77
N TYR A 28 5.75 -12.35 -2.73
CA TYR A 28 4.70 -11.34 -2.82
C TYR A 28 5.25 -9.97 -3.28
N LEU A 29 6.35 -9.52 -2.69
CA LEU A 29 6.99 -8.23 -3.03
C LEU A 29 7.57 -8.22 -4.44
N SER A 30 7.98 -9.39 -4.96
CA SER A 30 8.58 -9.55 -6.29
C SER A 30 7.56 -9.84 -7.39
N CYS A 31 6.29 -10.11 -7.07
CA CYS A 31 5.29 -10.38 -8.08
C CYS A 31 5.14 -9.16 -9.03
N PRO A 32 5.16 -9.37 -10.36
CA PRO A 32 5.00 -8.28 -11.31
C PRO A 32 3.64 -7.61 -11.15
N ALA A 33 3.57 -6.32 -11.47
CA ALA A 33 2.32 -5.58 -11.52
C ALA A 33 1.31 -6.29 -12.45
N ALA A 34 0.07 -6.38 -11.98
CA ALA A 34 -1.05 -6.83 -12.78
C ALA A 34 -1.53 -5.70 -13.71
N GLN A 35 -2.52 -6.01 -14.55
CA GLN A 35 -3.19 -4.99 -15.35
C GLN A 35 -3.73 -3.85 -14.49
N ASP A 36 -3.66 -2.68 -15.06
CA ASP A 36 -4.18 -1.45 -14.49
C ASP A 36 -5.71 -1.48 -14.43
N ASN A 37 -6.30 -0.74 -13.49
CA ASN A 37 -7.76 -0.69 -13.31
C ASN A 37 -8.24 0.70 -12.91
N ALA A 38 -9.56 0.90 -12.90
CA ALA A 38 -10.15 2.21 -12.62
C ALA A 38 -9.76 2.77 -11.23
N VAL A 39 -9.63 1.91 -10.22
CA VAL A 39 -9.23 2.30 -8.87
C VAL A 39 -7.77 2.76 -8.86
N LEU A 40 -6.86 2.03 -9.50
CA LEU A 40 -5.45 2.40 -9.62
C LEU A 40 -5.25 3.69 -10.42
N ARG A 41 -6.10 3.95 -11.42
CA ARG A 41 -6.10 5.22 -12.17
C ARG A 41 -6.55 6.38 -11.30
N LEU A 42 -7.64 6.22 -10.55
CA LEU A 42 -8.11 7.22 -9.59
C LEU A 42 -7.04 7.49 -8.52
N ALA A 43 -6.43 6.44 -7.98
CA ALA A 43 -5.41 6.53 -6.95
C ALA A 43 -4.20 7.37 -7.42
N ARG A 44 -3.72 7.12 -8.64
CA ARG A 44 -2.63 7.91 -9.24
C ARG A 44 -3.02 9.38 -9.40
N GLN A 45 -4.22 9.65 -9.93
CA GLN A 45 -4.69 11.03 -10.09
C GLN A 45 -4.77 11.78 -8.77
N ARG A 46 -5.27 11.13 -7.71
CA ARG A 46 -5.45 11.77 -6.39
C ARG A 46 -4.16 11.91 -5.60
N LEU A 47 -3.34 10.87 -5.57
CA LEU A 47 -2.22 10.77 -4.63
C LEU A 47 -0.88 11.16 -5.27
N LEU A 48 -0.76 11.02 -6.58
CA LEU A 48 0.51 11.01 -7.29
C LEU A 48 0.57 12.03 -8.43
N GLY A 49 -0.56 12.68 -8.73
CA GLY A 49 -0.72 13.66 -9.79
C GLY A 49 -0.48 13.07 -11.19
N THR A 50 0.15 13.86 -12.07
CA THR A 50 0.49 13.47 -13.45
C THR A 50 1.84 12.77 -13.58
N THR A 51 2.54 12.54 -12.47
CA THR A 51 3.88 11.96 -12.48
C THR A 51 3.84 10.50 -12.91
N ARG A 52 4.62 10.15 -13.94
CA ARG A 52 4.81 8.75 -14.30
C ARG A 52 5.65 8.07 -13.23
N ILE A 53 5.01 7.19 -12.47
CA ILE A 53 5.65 6.55 -11.33
C ILE A 53 6.40 5.30 -11.74
N ALA A 54 7.73 5.40 -11.66
CA ALA A 54 8.65 4.30 -11.97
C ALA A 54 8.64 3.18 -10.92
N TRP A 55 8.05 3.39 -9.73
CA TRP A 55 8.04 2.40 -8.65
C TRP A 55 6.79 1.50 -8.61
N LEU A 56 5.74 1.81 -9.37
CA LEU A 56 4.50 1.01 -9.44
C LEU A 56 4.67 -0.21 -10.37
N LYS A 57 5.68 -1.02 -10.10
CA LYS A 57 6.13 -2.15 -10.94
C LYS A 57 5.72 -3.52 -10.41
N THR A 58 5.21 -3.58 -9.17
CA THR A 58 4.89 -4.84 -8.49
C THR A 58 3.42 -4.93 -8.13
N ALA A 59 2.90 -6.15 -8.02
CA ALA A 59 1.54 -6.37 -7.53
C ALA A 59 1.38 -5.82 -6.10
N ALA A 60 2.40 -5.96 -5.25
CA ALA A 60 2.38 -5.45 -3.88
C ALA A 60 2.20 -3.93 -3.82
N THR A 61 2.92 -3.17 -4.66
CA THR A 61 2.78 -1.71 -4.72
C THR A 61 1.41 -1.28 -5.25
N GLN A 62 0.86 -2.00 -6.24
CA GLN A 62 -0.52 -1.78 -6.70
C GLN A 62 -1.55 -2.08 -5.61
N GLN A 63 -1.40 -3.18 -4.86
CA GLN A 63 -2.30 -3.53 -3.76
C GLN A 63 -2.26 -2.47 -2.65
N GLY A 64 -1.07 -2.03 -2.24
CA GLY A 64 -0.92 -0.96 -1.24
C GLY A 64 -1.63 0.33 -1.68
N LEU A 65 -1.49 0.71 -2.95
CA LEU A 65 -2.16 1.90 -3.48
C LEU A 65 -3.69 1.76 -3.48
N MET A 66 -4.22 0.58 -3.82
CA MET A 66 -5.66 0.32 -3.72
C MET A 66 -6.15 0.31 -2.27
N GLN A 67 -5.32 -0.17 -1.33
CA GLN A 67 -5.64 -0.19 0.09
C GLN A 67 -5.76 1.22 0.65
N ILE A 68 -4.82 2.12 0.33
CA ILE A 68 -4.90 3.55 0.69
C ILE A 68 -6.21 4.16 0.18
N VAL A 69 -6.60 3.86 -1.06
CA VAL A 69 -7.85 4.40 -1.61
C VAL A 69 -9.08 3.91 -0.84
N ARG A 70 -9.11 2.65 -0.44
CA ARG A 70 -10.22 2.09 0.36
C ARG A 70 -10.28 2.70 1.76
N ASP A 71 -9.13 2.78 2.42
CA ASP A 71 -9.07 3.23 3.81
C ASP A 71 -9.35 4.73 3.97
N PHE A 72 -9.07 5.54 2.94
CA PHE A 72 -9.15 6.99 3.02
C PHE A 72 -9.98 7.66 1.92
N CYS A 73 -9.78 7.28 0.66
CA CYS A 73 -10.33 8.03 -0.47
C CYS A 73 -11.78 7.67 -0.81
N GLU A 74 -12.24 6.46 -0.46
CA GLU A 74 -13.56 5.93 -0.85
C GLU A 74 -14.73 6.80 -0.35
N HIS A 75 -14.55 7.45 0.80
CA HIS A 75 -15.56 8.30 1.44
C HIS A 75 -15.26 9.81 1.31
N SER A 76 -14.37 10.20 0.38
CA SER A 76 -14.02 11.61 0.15
C SER A 76 -14.15 12.03 -1.31
N ASN A 77 -14.45 13.31 -1.52
CA ASN A 77 -14.56 13.90 -2.86
C ASN A 77 -13.18 14.10 -3.51
N SER A 78 -13.16 14.64 -4.74
CA SER A 78 -11.91 14.88 -5.48
C SER A 78 -10.98 15.91 -4.83
N LEU A 79 -11.47 16.71 -3.88
CA LEU A 79 -10.71 17.67 -3.10
C LEU A 79 -10.24 17.09 -1.76
N CYS A 80 -10.45 15.78 -1.54
CA CYS A 80 -10.13 15.09 -0.30
C CYS A 80 -10.81 15.68 0.95
N GLU A 81 -11.94 16.38 0.79
CA GLU A 81 -12.70 16.91 1.92
C GLU A 81 -13.19 15.75 2.81
N GLY A 82 -12.92 15.86 4.12
CA GLY A 82 -13.23 14.81 5.10
C GLY A 82 -12.29 13.59 5.07
N CYS A 83 -11.27 13.58 4.21
CA CYS A 83 -10.25 12.52 4.20
C CYS A 83 -9.27 12.70 5.37
N LYS A 84 -9.07 11.66 6.18
CA LYS A 84 -8.16 11.70 7.36
C LYS A 84 -6.68 11.52 7.03
N MET A 85 -6.36 11.14 5.79
CA MET A 85 -4.99 10.83 5.40
C MET A 85 -4.02 12.03 5.51
N PRO A 86 -4.37 13.26 5.06
CA PRO A 86 -3.47 14.40 5.16
C PRO A 86 -3.11 14.75 6.61
N GLU A 87 -4.08 14.68 7.53
CA GLU A 87 -3.89 14.90 8.96
C GLU A 87 -2.93 13.84 9.55
N MET A 88 -3.23 12.55 9.30
CA MET A 88 -2.40 11.44 9.77
C MET A 88 -0.95 11.51 9.27
N LEU A 89 -0.73 11.94 8.01
CA LEU A 89 0.62 12.14 7.47
C LEU A 89 1.34 13.34 8.11
N GLY A 90 0.61 14.41 8.44
CA GLY A 90 1.13 15.55 9.20
C GLY A 90 1.63 15.12 10.59
N ASP A 91 0.83 14.33 11.30
CA ASP A 91 1.18 13.79 12.63
C ASP A 91 2.40 12.87 12.55
N LEU A 92 2.44 11.96 11.57
CA LEU A 92 3.57 11.05 11.35
C LEU A 92 4.86 11.79 11.00
N SER A 93 4.79 12.81 10.14
CA SER A 93 5.94 13.65 9.79
C SER A 93 6.47 14.39 11.02
N SER A 94 5.57 14.90 11.86
CA SER A 94 5.93 15.61 13.09
C SER A 94 6.53 14.67 14.14
N ALA A 95 5.99 13.46 14.28
CA ALA A 95 6.52 12.42 15.16
C ALA A 95 7.93 11.96 14.74
N ASN A 96 8.18 11.80 13.44
CA ASN A 96 9.50 11.41 12.91
C ASN A 96 10.56 12.51 13.08
N GLN A 97 10.17 13.79 13.12
CA GLN A 97 11.10 14.89 13.39
C GLN A 97 11.56 14.97 14.86
N GLY A 98 10.88 14.26 15.78
CA GLY A 98 11.28 14.13 17.19
C GLY A 98 12.27 12.99 17.48
N VAL A 99 12.52 12.10 16.52
CA VAL A 99 13.49 10.99 16.65
C VAL A 99 14.77 11.39 15.92
N ARG A 100 15.62 12.15 16.60
CA ARG A 100 16.98 12.44 16.13
C ARG A 100 17.85 11.21 16.43
N PRO A 101 18.49 10.57 15.44
CA PRO A 101 19.40 9.47 15.71
C PRO A 101 20.69 10.05 16.32
N ASP A 102 20.95 9.69 17.57
CA ASP A 102 22.24 9.90 18.23
C ASP A 102 23.27 8.86 17.77
#